data_AF-A0A1F5BVH0-F1
#
_entry.id   AF-A0A1F5BVH0-F1
#
_cell.length_a   1.000
_cell.length_b   1.000
_cell.length_c   1.000
_cell.angle_alpha   90.00
_cell.angle_beta   90.00
_cell.angle_gamma   90.00
#
_symmetry.space_group_name_H-M   'P 1'
#
loop_
_entity.id
_entity.type
_entity.pdbx_description
1 polymer ?
#
loop_
_entity_poly.entity_id
_entity_poly.type
_entity_poly.pdbx_seq_one_letter_code
_entity_poly.pdbx_strand_id
1 'polypeptide(L)' 'MTHYICTGGCGGVSDKPGVCQDENCPKHGMPLDQCGCTDGSHNGALENKVADKDSSADPDEDQ' A
#
# COMPACT_ATOMS: atom_id res chain seq x y z
N MET A 1 -2.77 -6.29 -3.80
CA MET A 1 -1.82 -5.81 -4.83
C MET A 1 -0.46 -6.36 -4.47
N THR A 2 0.27 -6.94 -5.41
CA THR A 2 1.61 -7.48 -5.16
C THR A 2 2.63 -6.43 -5.55
N HIS A 3 3.22 -5.75 -4.58
CA HIS A 3 4.36 -4.85 -4.80
C HIS A 3 5.62 -5.45 -4.20
N TYR A 4 6.76 -4.93 -4.65
CA TYR A 4 8.09 -5.36 -4.27
C TYR A 4 8.82 -4.17 -3.64
N ILE A 5 9.54 -4.43 -2.55
CA ILE A 5 10.25 -3.43 -1.77
C ILE A 5 11.74 -3.70 -1.74
N CYS A 6 12.52 -2.63 -1.70
CA CYS A 6 13.94 -2.73 -1.46
C CYS A 6 14.20 -2.81 0.05
N THR A 7 14.72 -3.95 0.50
CA THR A 7 15.17 -4.18 1.88
C THR A 7 16.57 -3.58 2.15
N GLY A 8 17.07 -2.73 1.24
CA GLY A 8 18.37 -2.06 1.34
C GLY A 8 18.33 -0.72 2.08
N GLY A 9 17.16 -0.30 2.58
CA GLY A 9 17.00 0.94 3.35
C GLY A 9 16.80 2.20 2.52
N CYS A 10 16.78 2.12 1.18
CA CYS A 10 16.45 3.26 0.31
C CYS A 10 14.95 3.55 0.20
N GLY A 11 14.10 2.61 0.63
CA GLY A 11 12.64 2.76 0.52
C GLY A 11 12.08 2.56 -0.89
N GLY A 12 12.86 2.00 -1.83
CA GLY A 12 12.39 1.72 -3.19
C GLY A 12 11.19 0.75 -3.20
N VAL A 13 10.15 1.09 -3.97
CA VAL A 13 8.93 0.31 -4.18
C VAL A 13 8.71 0.09 -5.68
N SER A 14 8.21 -1.07 -6.07
CA SER A 14 7.81 -1.35 -7.45
C SER A 14 6.60 -2.28 -7.50
N ASP A 15 5.67 -2.05 -8.43
CA ASP A 15 4.53 -2.95 -8.66
C ASP A 15 4.88 -4.19 -9.49
N LYS A 16 6.12 -4.28 -9.98
CA LYS A 16 6.60 -5.37 -10.82
C LYS A 16 7.82 -6.05 -10.19
N PRO A 17 7.98 -7.36 -10.39
CA PRO A 17 9.20 -8.04 -10.00
C PRO A 17 10.37 -7.42 -10.76
N GLY A 18 11.41 -7.06 -10.03
CA GLY A 18 12.55 -6.34 -10.58
C GLY A 18 13.66 -6.18 -9.56
N VAL A 19 14.63 -5.33 -9.88
CA VAL A 19 15.76 -5.00 -9.02
C VAL A 19 15.65 -3.56 -8.51
N CYS A 20 16.31 -3.26 -7.40
CA CYS A 20 16.43 -1.88 -6.93
C CYS A 20 17.20 -1.04 -7.95
N GLN A 21 16.61 0.07 -8.41
CA GLN A 21 17.23 1.01 -9.36
C GLN A 21 17.89 2.22 -8.69
N ASP A 22 17.93 2.22 -7.35
CA ASP A 22 18.50 3.33 -6.61
C ASP A 22 20.02 3.20 -6.59
N GLU A 23 20.71 4.14 -7.25
CA GLU A 23 22.16 4.12 -7.43
C GLU A 23 22.94 4.29 -6.13
N ASN A 24 22.32 4.88 -5.10
CA ASN A 24 22.90 5.09 -3.79
C ASN A 24 22.53 3.98 -2.80
N CYS A 25 21.72 3.00 -3.21
CA CYS A 25 21.35 1.89 -2.34
C CYS A 25 22.48 0.84 -2.30
N PRO A 26 22.86 0.34 -1.11
CA PRO A 26 23.80 -0.78 -1.01
C PRO A 26 23.29 -2.07 -1.66
N LYS A 27 21.98 -2.13 -1.95
CA LYS A 27 21.31 -3.20 -2.68
C LYS A 27 20.94 -2.80 -4.12
N HIS A 28 21.57 -1.77 -4.69
CA HIS A 28 21.42 -1.42 -6.11
C HIS A 28 21.66 -2.66 -6.98
N GLY A 29 20.72 -2.96 -7.88
CA GLY A 29 20.81 -4.10 -8.79
C GLY A 29 20.46 -5.44 -8.15
N MET A 30 20.16 -5.47 -6.85
CA MET A 30 19.63 -6.67 -6.19
C MET A 30 18.11 -6.78 -6.34
N PRO A 31 17.55 -8.00 -6.40
CA PRO A 31 16.12 -8.21 -6.55
C PRO A 31 15.33 -7.58 -5.38
N LEU A 32 14.19 -7.00 -5.72
CA LEU A 32 13.24 -6.47 -4.75
C LEU A 32 12.48 -7.63 -4.08
N ASP A 33 12.23 -7.51 -2.78
CA ASP A 33 11.48 -8.49 -2.00
C ASP A 33 9.98 -8.23 -2.13
N GLN A 34 9.19 -9.27 -2.38
CA GLN A 34 7.75 -9.14 -2.45
C GLN A 34 7.19 -8.68 -1.09
N CYS A 35 6.47 -7.55 -1.04
CA CYS A 35 5.71 -7.22 0.17
C CYS A 35 4.48 -8.12 0.26
N GLY A 36 4.34 -8.80 1.40
CA GLY A 36 3.11 -9.50 1.80
C GLY A 36 1.98 -8.57 2.27
N CYS A 37 2.05 -7.28 1.96
CA CYS A 37 1.07 -6.27 2.34
C CYS A 37 -0.25 -6.51 1.59
N THR A 38 -1.31 -6.90 2.29
CA THR A 38 -2.64 -7.08 1.68
C THR A 38 -3.29 -5.76 1.25
N ASP A 39 -2.99 -4.67 1.95
CA ASP A 39 -3.67 -3.37 1.79
C ASP A 39 -2.89 -2.34 0.95
N GLY A 40 -1.70 -2.68 0.43
CA GLY A 40 -0.89 -1.72 -0.35
C GLY A 40 -0.30 -0.55 0.45
N SER A 41 -0.56 -0.48 1.76
CA SER A 41 -0.20 0.67 2.59
C SER A 41 1.19 0.56 3.22
N HIS A 42 2.19 1.10 2.53
CA HIS A 42 3.45 1.53 3.15
C HIS A 42 3.37 3.04 3.44
N ASN A 43 2.87 3.38 4.63
CA ASN A 43 2.82 4.72 5.23
C ASN A 43 2.52 5.91 4.28
N GLY A 44 1.23 6.20 4.10
CA GLY A 44 0.78 7.53 4.50
C GLY A 44 0.20 8.50 3.46
N ALA A 45 -0.52 8.05 2.43
CA ALA A 45 -1.42 8.94 1.69
C ALA A 45 -2.58 8.19 1.05
N LEU A 46 -3.44 7.62 1.90
CA LEU A 46 -4.90 7.60 1.76
C LEU A 46 -5.46 6.79 2.93
N GLU A 47 -5.29 7.38 4.12
CA GLU A 47 -6.43 7.47 5.02
C GLU A 47 -7.59 8.00 4.17
N ASN A 48 -8.51 7.12 3.80
CA ASN A 48 -9.94 7.39 3.71
C ASN A 48 -10.66 6.04 3.52
N LYS A 49 -10.38 5.07 4.40
CA LYS A 49 -11.38 4.08 4.76
C LYS A 49 -12.36 4.78 5.71
N VAL A 50 -13.37 5.42 5.13
CA VAL A 50 -14.73 5.24 5.63
C VAL A 50 -15.57 4.89 4.41
N ALA A 51 -15.53 3.60 4.09
CA ALA A 51 -16.67 2.94 3.50
C ALA A 51 -17.75 2.85 4.59
N ASP A 52 -18.54 3.92 4.77
CA ASP A 52 -19.87 3.81 5.34
C ASP A 52 -20.84 3.94 4.18
N LYS A 53 -21.19 2.79 3.59
CA LYS A 53 -22.49 2.67 2.95
C LYS A 53 -23.49 2.40 4.08
N ASP A 54 -24.41 3.34 4.25
CA ASP A 54 -25.83 3.06 4.35
C ASP A 54 -26.25 1.94 5.32
N SER A 55 -26.60 2.32 6.55
CA SER A 55 -27.49 1.54 7.42
C SER A 55 -28.09 2.45 8.49
N SER A 56 -29.08 3.24 8.11
CA SER A 56 -30.21 3.64 8.96
C SER A 56 -31.32 4.14 8.06
N ALA A 57 -31.91 3.22 7.30
CA ALA A 57 -33.35 3.27 7.16
C ALA A 57 -33.92 3.02 8.55
N ASP A 58 -34.57 4.02 9.15
CA ASP A 58 -35.68 3.77 10.07
C ASP A 58 -36.74 4.87 9.85
N PRO A 59 -38.03 4.51 9.84
CA PRO A 59 -39.09 5.17 9.09
C PRO A 59 -39.83 6.25 9.90
N ASP A 60 -40.57 7.06 9.15
CA ASP A 60 -41.84 7.70 9.51
C ASP A 60 -42.47 7.29 10.87
N GLU A 61 -42.50 8.20 11.85
CA GLU A 61 -43.57 8.28 12.88
C GLU A 61 -43.87 9.76 13.24
N ASP A 62 -45.05 10.19 12.77
CA ASP A 62 -46.05 11.08 13.38
C ASP A 62 -45.72 11.73 14.75
N GLN A 63 -45.68 13.07 14.82
CA GLN A 63 -46.53 13.94 15.67
C GLN A 63 -46.49 15.41 15.20
#